data_AF-A0A7C3WIH4-F1
#
_entry.id   AF-A0A7C3WIH4-F1
#
_cell.length_a   1.000
_cell.length_b   1.000
_cell.length_c   1.000
_cell.angle_alpha   90.00
_cell.angle_beta   90.00
_cell.angle_gamma   90.00
#
_symmetry.space_group_name_H-M   'P 1'
#
loop_
_entity.id
_entity.type
_entity.pdbx_description
1 polymer ?
#
loop_
_entity_poly.entity_id
_entity_poly.type
_entity_poly.pdbx_seq_one_letter_code
_entity_poly.pdbx_strand_id
1 'polypeptide(L)'
;MHLFYRLVGNYGIAIVLLTVVVRLAMFPLSRKQTLNALKMQQIQPELKKIYEKYKDDLQARTRAQQELFRKHNYNPMSGCLILFLQLPIFIGLYRALMVDVELRQSPLFSEAIRWCSNLSAPDMFLDWSGLMPEFVNRGQGIFGLGPYLNLLPIGTIGLFLWQQKKMMPPPADEQAAVQQKVMTWMLIFMGLLFYKVASGLCLYFIASTLWGMAERRFLPKALPEEQPAGAAGEKPALWQKLQKLWSSDGTPGRSARKKKSSDRR
;
A
#
# COMPACT_ATOMS: atom_id res chain seq x y z
N MET A 1 -19.83 5.35 7.55
CA MET A 1 -19.91 6.80 7.27
C MET A 1 -20.89 7.51 8.17
N HIS A 2 -22.18 7.15 8.18
CA HIS A 2 -23.19 7.84 9.01
C HIS A 2 -22.86 7.90 10.51
N LEU A 3 -22.20 6.88 11.09
CA LEU A 3 -21.74 6.92 12.48
C LEU A 3 -20.78 8.09 12.73
N PHE A 4 -19.77 8.27 11.86
CA PHE A 4 -18.82 9.38 11.97
C PHE A 4 -19.49 10.73 11.63
N TYR A 5 -20.46 10.73 10.72
CA TYR A 5 -21.27 11.91 10.44
C TYR A 5 -22.08 12.34 11.66
N ARG A 6 -22.73 11.42 12.38
CA ARG A 6 -23.45 11.76 13.63
C ARG A 6 -22.56 12.37 14.72
N LEU A 7 -21.28 12.06 14.71
CA LEU A 7 -20.31 12.60 15.68
C LEU A 7 -19.80 13.99 15.30
N VAL A 8 -19.68 14.31 14.01
CA VAL A 8 -18.98 15.51 13.53
C VAL A 8 -19.88 16.48 12.74
N GLY A 9 -20.98 15.98 12.17
CA GLY A 9 -21.90 16.73 11.32
C GLY A 9 -21.37 17.03 9.90
N ASN A 10 -20.22 16.46 9.50
CA ASN A 10 -19.58 16.74 8.21
C ASN A 10 -19.06 15.47 7.53
N TYR A 11 -19.52 15.20 6.30
CA TYR A 11 -19.15 14.00 5.55
C TYR A 11 -17.69 13.99 5.07
N GLY A 12 -17.10 15.15 4.78
CA GLY A 12 -15.69 15.28 4.45
C GLY A 12 -14.80 14.82 5.61
N ILE A 13 -15.09 15.27 6.83
CA ILE A 13 -14.37 14.83 8.03
C ILE A 13 -14.68 13.36 8.34
N ALA A 14 -15.92 12.91 8.12
CA ALA A 14 -16.27 11.50 8.28
C ALA A 14 -15.46 10.57 7.36
N ILE A 15 -15.17 10.99 6.11
CA ILE A 15 -14.29 10.26 5.20
C ILE A 15 -12.87 10.17 5.76
N VAL A 16 -12.33 11.29 6.26
CA VAL A 16 -10.97 11.32 6.85
C VAL A 16 -10.89 10.41 8.07
N LEU A 17 -11.88 10.47 8.98
CA LEU A 17 -11.93 9.62 10.17
C LEU A 17 -12.05 8.14 9.82
N LEU A 18 -12.94 7.79 8.87
CA LEU A 18 -13.03 6.41 8.37
C LEU A 18 -11.66 5.94 7.84
N THR A 19 -10.97 6.79 7.08
CA THR A 19 -9.66 6.48 6.53
C THR A 19 -8.64 6.18 7.62
N VAL A 20 -8.60 7.02 8.66
CA VAL A 20 -7.69 6.85 9.80
C VAL A 20 -7.97 5.53 10.53
N VAL A 21 -9.25 5.21 10.80
CA VAL A 21 -9.64 3.97 11.48
C VAL A 21 -9.23 2.73 10.67
N VAL A 22 -9.53 2.74 9.36
CA VAL A 22 -9.15 1.62 8.47
C VAL A 22 -7.62 1.48 8.41
N ARG A 23 -6.89 2.59 8.32
CA ARG A 23 -5.42 2.56 8.30
C ARG A 23 -4.81 2.12 9.62
N LEU A 24 -5.41 2.47 10.76
CA LEU A 24 -5.02 1.95 12.07
C LEU A 24 -5.20 0.44 12.15
N ALA A 25 -6.32 -0.10 11.65
CA ALA A 25 -6.52 -1.55 11.58
C ALA A 25 -5.48 -2.24 10.67
N MET A 26 -5.04 -1.57 9.60
CA MET A 26 -4.01 -2.06 8.67
C MET A 26 -2.56 -1.82 9.13
N PHE A 27 -2.35 -1.09 10.23
CA PHE A 27 -1.02 -0.75 10.76
C PHE A 27 -0.05 -1.94 10.90
N PRO A 28 -0.42 -3.10 11.47
CA PRO A 28 0.53 -4.22 11.59
C PRO A 28 0.98 -4.77 10.24
N LEU A 29 0.14 -4.68 9.21
CA LEU A 29 0.47 -5.10 7.85
C LEU A 29 1.40 -4.07 7.19
N SER A 30 1.05 -2.78 7.28
CA SER A 30 1.83 -1.66 6.74
C SER A 30 3.25 -1.60 7.32
N ARG A 31 3.39 -1.90 8.63
CA ARG A 31 4.69 -2.06 9.28
C ARG A 31 5.56 -3.14 8.64
N LYS A 32 5.02 -4.33 8.36
CA LYS A 32 5.76 -5.42 7.70
C LYS A 32 6.24 -5.01 6.31
N GLN A 33 5.43 -4.27 5.56
CA GLN A 33 5.80 -3.80 4.22
C GLN A 33 6.87 -2.73 4.27
N THR A 34 6.82 -1.83 5.24
CA THR A 34 7.87 -0.83 5.42
C THR A 34 9.19 -1.49 5.78
N LEU A 35 9.19 -2.52 6.64
CA LEU A 35 10.40 -3.29 6.95
C LEU A 35 10.97 -3.97 5.71
N ASN A 36 10.13 -4.61 4.88
CA ASN A 36 10.60 -5.20 3.63
C ASN A 36 11.14 -4.14 2.65
N ALA A 37 10.52 -2.96 2.59
CA ALA A 37 11.03 -1.86 1.77
C ALA A 37 12.40 -1.36 2.26
N LEU A 38 12.65 -1.33 3.56
CA LEU A 38 13.98 -1.03 4.12
C LEU A 38 15.02 -2.11 3.75
N LYS A 39 14.63 -3.40 3.76
CA LYS A 39 15.54 -4.49 3.33
C LYS A 39 15.94 -4.33 1.87
N MET A 40 15.00 -3.93 1.00
CA MET A 40 15.29 -3.62 -0.40
C MET A 40 16.36 -2.51 -0.55
N GLN A 41 16.34 -1.52 0.36
CA GLN A 41 17.34 -0.44 0.36
C GLN A 41 18.73 -0.93 0.81
N GLN A 42 18.81 -1.96 1.65
CA GLN A 42 20.09 -2.54 2.08
C GLN A 42 20.72 -3.44 1.01
N ILE A 43 19.91 -4.18 0.25
CA ILE A 43 20.41 -5.09 -0.81
C ILE A 43 20.69 -4.36 -2.14
N GLN A 44 20.25 -3.11 -2.28
CA GLN A 44 20.51 -2.23 -3.43
C GLN A 44 21.99 -2.17 -3.89
N PRO A 45 23.00 -2.00 -3.02
CA PRO A 45 24.40 -2.04 -3.41
C PRO A 45 24.85 -3.40 -3.97
N GLU A 46 24.34 -4.51 -3.43
CA GLU A 46 24.66 -5.86 -3.94
C GLU A 46 23.99 -6.11 -5.29
N LEU A 47 22.76 -5.61 -5.46
CA LEU A 47 22.08 -5.59 -6.75
C LEU A 47 22.90 -4.84 -7.80
N LYS A 48 23.44 -3.66 -7.48
CA LYS A 48 24.32 -2.89 -8.39
C LYS A 48 25.52 -3.71 -8.88
N LYS A 49 26.18 -4.43 -7.98
CA LYS A 49 27.31 -5.31 -8.34
C LYS A 49 26.90 -6.44 -9.30
N ILE A 50 25.70 -7.01 -9.13
CA ILE A 50 25.16 -8.02 -10.05
C ILE A 50 24.88 -7.41 -11.43
N TYR A 51 24.29 -6.21 -11.47
CA TYR A 51 24.04 -5.48 -12.72
C TYR A 51 25.36 -5.18 -13.46
N GLU A 52 26.40 -4.72 -12.74
CA GLU A 52 27.71 -4.45 -13.33
C GLU A 52 28.41 -5.71 -13.87
N LYS A 53 28.25 -6.85 -13.20
CA LYS A 53 28.88 -8.12 -13.57
C LYS A 53 28.20 -8.81 -14.76
N TYR A 54 26.87 -8.68 -14.88
CA TYR A 54 26.06 -9.38 -15.89
C TYR A 54 25.33 -8.40 -16.81
N LYS A 55 26.06 -7.43 -17.40
CA LYS A 55 25.48 -6.43 -18.31
C LYS A 55 24.88 -7.05 -19.58
N ASP A 56 25.61 -8.01 -20.17
CA ASP A 56 25.26 -8.58 -21.47
C ASP A 56 24.41 -9.86 -21.38
N ASP A 57 24.28 -10.45 -20.18
CA ASP A 57 23.53 -11.69 -19.96
C ASP A 57 22.33 -11.48 -19.02
N LEU A 58 21.18 -11.17 -19.63
CA LEU A 58 19.89 -11.00 -18.96
C LEU A 58 19.46 -12.23 -18.16
N GLN A 59 19.77 -13.45 -18.63
CA GLN A 59 19.36 -14.68 -17.96
C GLN A 59 20.20 -14.93 -16.71
N ALA A 60 21.53 -14.82 -16.82
CA ALA A 60 22.43 -14.95 -15.67
C ALA A 60 22.14 -13.89 -14.61
N ARG A 61 21.85 -12.65 -15.04
CA ARG A 61 21.48 -11.57 -14.14
C ARG A 61 20.20 -11.85 -13.36
N THR A 62 19.16 -12.35 -14.02
CA THR A 62 17.89 -12.69 -13.38
C THR A 62 18.07 -13.79 -12.34
N ARG A 63 18.88 -14.83 -12.65
CA ARG A 63 19.19 -15.91 -11.71
C ARG A 63 19.97 -15.41 -10.49
N ALA A 64 21.01 -14.61 -10.71
CA ALA A 64 21.82 -14.04 -9.63
C ALA A 64 20.99 -13.11 -8.73
N GLN A 65 20.09 -12.31 -9.30
CA GLN A 65 19.15 -11.47 -8.55
C GLN A 65 18.20 -12.30 -7.68
N GLN A 66 17.65 -13.40 -8.21
CA GLN A 66 16.79 -14.30 -7.44
C GLN A 66 17.56 -14.98 -6.29
N GLU A 67 18.80 -15.40 -6.54
CA GLU A 67 19.65 -16.01 -5.51
C GLU A 67 19.97 -15.01 -4.39
N LEU A 68 20.26 -13.74 -4.75
CA LEU A 68 20.47 -12.65 -3.79
C LEU A 68 19.22 -12.43 -2.93
N PHE A 69 18.04 -12.37 -3.54
CA PHE A 69 16.78 -12.23 -2.79
C PHE A 69 16.53 -13.40 -1.85
N ARG A 70 16.90 -14.62 -2.24
CA ARG A 70 16.81 -15.80 -1.38
C ARG A 70 17.80 -15.76 -0.22
N LYS A 71 19.05 -15.30 -0.46
CA LYS A 71 20.08 -15.15 0.59
C LYS A 71 19.67 -14.15 1.67
N HIS A 72 19.04 -13.04 1.28
CA HIS A 72 18.58 -11.98 2.17
C HIS A 72 17.10 -12.11 2.60
N ASN A 73 16.49 -13.29 2.40
CA ASN A 73 15.09 -13.56 2.73
C ASN A 73 14.11 -12.45 2.29
N TYR A 74 14.37 -11.83 1.15
CA TYR A 74 13.61 -10.71 0.63
C TYR A 74 12.50 -11.21 -0.30
N ASN A 75 11.25 -10.81 -0.02
CA ASN A 75 10.11 -11.15 -0.86
C ASN A 75 9.62 -9.93 -1.66
N PRO A 76 9.83 -9.90 -3.00
CA PRO A 76 9.39 -8.79 -3.85
C PRO A 76 7.85 -8.62 -3.89
N MET A 77 7.09 -9.68 -3.62
CA MET A 77 5.62 -9.65 -3.62
C MET A 77 5.00 -9.09 -2.34
N SER A 78 5.80 -8.82 -1.31
CA SER A 78 5.27 -8.26 -0.08
C SER A 78 4.65 -6.86 -0.27
N GLY A 79 5.12 -6.09 -1.25
CA GLY A 79 4.59 -4.77 -1.58
C GLY A 79 3.20 -4.78 -2.21
N CYS A 80 2.88 -5.78 -3.05
CA CYS A 80 1.58 -5.84 -3.73
C CYS A 80 0.44 -6.29 -2.81
N LEU A 81 0.75 -6.84 -1.63
CA LEU A 81 -0.27 -7.31 -0.67
C LEU A 81 -1.18 -6.18 -0.15
N ILE A 82 -0.64 -4.95 0.00
CA ILE A 82 -1.48 -3.79 0.37
C ILE A 82 -2.46 -3.48 -0.74
N LEU A 83 -2.03 -3.58 -2.00
CA LEU A 83 -2.86 -3.21 -3.14
C LEU A 83 -4.11 -4.09 -3.20
N PHE A 84 -3.96 -5.39 -2.95
CA PHE A 84 -5.10 -6.31 -2.90
C PHE A 84 -6.07 -5.99 -1.76
N LEU A 85 -5.58 -5.58 -0.59
CA LEU A 85 -6.45 -5.18 0.51
C LEU A 85 -7.09 -3.81 0.29
N GLN A 86 -6.39 -2.92 -0.42
CA GLN A 86 -6.82 -1.57 -0.74
C GLN A 86 -7.95 -1.55 -1.78
N LEU A 87 -7.94 -2.47 -2.75
CA LEU A 87 -8.94 -2.53 -3.82
C LEU A 87 -10.39 -2.68 -3.29
N PRO A 88 -10.72 -3.62 -2.40
CA PRO A 88 -12.05 -3.71 -1.78
C PRO A 88 -12.47 -2.46 -1.01
N ILE A 89 -11.53 -1.86 -0.26
CA ILE A 89 -11.79 -0.65 0.52
C ILE A 89 -12.15 0.51 -0.42
N PHE A 90 -11.37 0.67 -1.49
CA PHE A 90 -11.61 1.65 -2.53
C PHE A 90 -12.97 1.45 -3.21
N ILE A 91 -13.30 0.23 -3.62
CA ILE A 91 -14.59 -0.09 -4.26
C ILE A 91 -15.75 0.21 -3.31
N GLY A 92 -15.60 -0.15 -2.03
CA GLY A 92 -16.60 0.12 -1.00
C GLY A 92 -16.85 1.61 -0.82
N LEU A 93 -15.79 2.41 -0.71
CA LEU A 93 -15.91 3.85 -0.59
C LEU A 93 -16.49 4.50 -1.86
N TYR A 94 -16.01 4.08 -3.03
CA TYR A 94 -16.51 4.58 -4.31
C TYR A 94 -18.01 4.31 -4.47
N ARG A 95 -18.46 3.10 -4.14
CA ARG A 95 -19.89 2.77 -4.16
C ARG A 95 -20.68 3.56 -3.13
N ALA A 96 -20.16 3.75 -1.93
CA ALA A 96 -20.81 4.57 -0.91
C ALA A 96 -21.01 6.01 -1.41
N LEU A 97 -19.97 6.63 -2.00
CA LEU A 97 -20.07 7.99 -2.57
C LEU A 97 -21.06 8.08 -3.73
N MET A 98 -21.21 7.01 -4.53
CA MET A 98 -22.12 7.02 -5.68
C MET A 98 -23.58 6.74 -5.31
N VAL A 99 -23.84 5.85 -4.35
CA VAL A 99 -25.18 5.37 -4.02
C VAL A 99 -25.85 6.24 -2.95
N ASP A 100 -25.09 6.72 -1.99
CA ASP A 100 -25.64 7.41 -0.83
C ASP A 100 -26.12 8.82 -1.19
N VAL A 101 -27.40 9.08 -0.92
CA VAL A 101 -28.07 10.33 -1.31
C VAL A 101 -27.63 11.49 -0.40
N GLU A 102 -27.32 11.22 0.87
CA GLU A 102 -26.91 12.25 1.83
C GLU A 102 -25.49 12.78 1.55
N LEU A 103 -24.66 12.00 0.86
CA LEU A 103 -23.33 12.46 0.43
C LEU A 103 -23.41 13.29 -0.86
N ARG A 104 -24.47 13.12 -1.66
CA ARG A 104 -24.73 13.99 -2.81
C ARG A 104 -25.11 15.37 -2.27
N GLN A 105 -24.40 16.39 -2.73
CA GLN A 105 -24.55 17.79 -2.27
C GLN A 105 -24.08 18.07 -0.83
N SER A 106 -23.37 17.16 -0.18
CA SER A 106 -22.69 17.51 1.07
C SER A 106 -21.46 18.37 0.77
N PRO A 107 -21.33 19.57 1.39
CA PRO A 107 -20.13 20.38 1.27
C PRO A 107 -18.97 19.80 2.10
N LEU A 108 -17.75 20.03 1.62
CA LEU A 108 -16.52 19.61 2.31
C LEU A 108 -16.23 20.47 3.56
N PHE A 109 -16.25 21.80 3.42
CA PHE A 109 -15.84 22.72 4.48
C PHE A 109 -17.02 23.42 5.16
N SER A 110 -17.90 24.04 4.37
CA SER A 110 -19.08 24.77 4.83
C SER A 110 -19.99 25.03 3.63
N GLU A 111 -21.30 25.20 3.85
CA GLU A 111 -22.25 25.62 2.80
C GLU A 111 -21.90 26.98 2.18
N ALA A 112 -21.15 27.82 2.91
CA ALA A 112 -20.70 29.12 2.42
C ALA A 112 -19.60 29.03 1.34
N ILE A 113 -18.86 27.90 1.28
CA ILE A 113 -17.79 27.70 0.30
C ILE A 113 -18.34 26.85 -0.83
N ARG A 114 -18.50 27.45 -2.01
CA ARG A 114 -19.00 26.77 -3.21
C ARG A 114 -18.06 25.66 -3.71
N TRP A 115 -16.77 25.76 -3.39
CA TRP A 115 -15.77 24.76 -3.73
C TRP A 115 -15.99 23.45 -2.97
N CYS A 116 -16.02 22.31 -3.67
CA CYS A 116 -16.33 20.99 -3.11
C CYS A 116 -17.70 20.93 -2.37
N SER A 117 -18.74 21.54 -2.95
CA SER A 117 -20.12 21.47 -2.45
C SER A 117 -20.79 20.10 -2.64
N ASN A 118 -20.16 19.19 -3.39
CA ASN A 118 -20.67 17.85 -3.62
C ASN A 118 -19.53 16.82 -3.62
N LEU A 119 -19.49 15.99 -2.57
CA LEU A 119 -18.47 14.96 -2.38
C LEU A 119 -18.56 13.80 -3.39
N SER A 120 -19.72 13.61 -4.02
CA SER A 120 -19.97 12.57 -5.02
C SER A 120 -19.66 13.01 -6.44
N ALA A 121 -19.43 14.31 -6.68
CA ALA A 121 -19.07 14.87 -7.98
C ALA A 121 -17.59 15.26 -8.03
N PRO A 122 -17.01 15.43 -9.24
CA PRO A 122 -15.69 16.02 -9.38
C PRO A 122 -15.62 17.37 -8.67
N ASP A 123 -14.43 17.69 -8.18
CA ASP A 123 -14.15 19.04 -7.71
C ASP A 123 -14.34 20.07 -8.84
N MET A 124 -14.71 21.31 -8.51
CA MET A 124 -14.93 22.41 -9.47
C MET A 124 -14.39 23.71 -8.85
N PHE A 125 -13.06 23.86 -8.79
CA PHE A 125 -12.42 24.97 -8.06
C PHE A 125 -12.51 26.30 -8.83
N LEU A 126 -12.07 26.31 -10.08
CA LEU A 126 -12.02 27.52 -10.92
C LEU A 126 -12.57 27.21 -12.31
N ASP A 127 -13.49 28.04 -12.80
CA ASP A 127 -13.90 27.99 -14.21
C ASP A 127 -12.78 28.57 -15.07
N TRP A 128 -12.13 27.72 -15.87
CA TRP A 128 -11.04 28.10 -16.77
C TRP A 128 -11.46 28.06 -18.24
N SER A 129 -12.77 27.99 -18.51
CA SER A 129 -13.29 27.78 -19.85
C SER A 129 -12.90 28.89 -20.82
N GLY A 130 -12.69 30.11 -20.34
CA GLY A 130 -12.19 31.23 -21.13
C GLY A 130 -10.67 31.22 -21.39
N LEU A 131 -9.89 30.41 -20.63
CA LEU A 131 -8.44 30.31 -20.76
C LEU A 131 -8.02 29.09 -21.59
N MET A 132 -8.72 27.97 -21.40
CA MET A 132 -8.37 26.70 -22.03
C MET A 132 -9.01 26.56 -23.42
N PRO A 133 -8.33 25.93 -24.40
CA PRO A 133 -8.91 25.66 -25.71
C PRO A 133 -10.19 24.81 -25.63
N GLU A 134 -11.09 24.94 -26.62
CA GLU A 134 -12.37 24.21 -26.63
C GLU A 134 -12.20 22.69 -26.55
N PHE A 135 -11.14 22.13 -27.15
CA PHE A 135 -10.87 20.70 -27.08
C PHE A 135 -10.58 20.23 -25.64
N VAL A 136 -10.10 21.10 -24.75
CA VAL A 136 -9.89 20.78 -23.33
C VAL A 136 -11.18 20.89 -22.54
N ASN A 137 -11.96 21.93 -22.82
CA ASN A 137 -13.21 22.19 -22.09
C ASN A 137 -14.33 21.20 -22.45
N ARG A 138 -14.44 20.85 -23.73
CA ARG A 138 -15.55 20.06 -24.29
C ARG A 138 -15.12 18.78 -25.01
N GLY A 139 -13.82 18.50 -25.08
CA GLY A 139 -13.33 17.28 -25.70
C GLY A 139 -13.79 16.02 -24.96
N GLN A 140 -13.58 14.89 -25.63
CA GLN A 140 -13.84 13.57 -25.07
C GLN A 140 -12.50 12.83 -24.84
N GLY A 141 -12.49 11.90 -23.89
CA GLY A 141 -11.28 11.15 -23.53
C GLY A 141 -10.26 11.98 -22.74
N ILE A 142 -8.98 11.65 -22.91
CA ILE A 142 -7.85 12.20 -22.12
C ILE A 142 -7.61 13.70 -22.32
N PHE A 143 -8.05 14.23 -23.47
CA PHE A 143 -7.86 15.63 -23.81
C PHE A 143 -8.99 16.51 -23.28
N GLY A 144 -10.18 15.95 -23.00
CA GLY A 144 -11.30 16.69 -22.46
C GLY A 144 -11.33 16.67 -20.95
N LEU A 145 -10.70 17.64 -20.28
CA LEU A 145 -10.66 17.74 -18.83
C LEU A 145 -11.93 18.37 -18.24
N GLY A 146 -12.68 19.11 -19.06
CA GLY A 146 -13.89 19.82 -18.65
C GLY A 146 -13.64 21.31 -18.44
N PRO A 147 -14.71 22.11 -18.22
CA PRO A 147 -14.61 23.56 -18.12
C PRO A 147 -14.08 24.06 -16.77
N TYR A 148 -13.79 23.17 -15.83
CA TYR A 148 -13.30 23.52 -14.50
C TYR A 148 -11.91 22.95 -14.24
N LEU A 149 -11.11 23.75 -13.54
CA LEU A 149 -9.88 23.33 -12.88
C LEU A 149 -10.22 22.57 -11.59
N ASN A 150 -9.77 21.32 -11.47
CA ASN A 150 -10.04 20.45 -10.32
C ASN A 150 -8.79 20.39 -9.45
N LEU A 151 -8.82 21.04 -8.29
CA LEU A 151 -7.66 21.18 -7.42
C LEU A 151 -7.36 19.89 -6.65
N LEU A 152 -8.39 19.19 -6.16
CA LEU A 152 -8.20 17.97 -5.36
C LEU A 152 -7.52 16.81 -6.11
N PRO A 153 -7.90 16.47 -7.36
CA PRO A 153 -7.18 15.45 -8.12
C PRO A 153 -5.73 15.85 -8.37
N ILE A 154 -5.45 17.10 -8.73
CA ILE A 154 -4.08 17.60 -8.94
C ILE A 154 -3.26 17.47 -7.64
N GLY A 155 -3.83 17.88 -6.52
CA GLY A 155 -3.21 17.73 -5.19
C GLY A 155 -2.94 16.27 -4.84
N THR A 156 -3.88 15.37 -5.14
CA THR A 156 -3.74 13.92 -4.91
C THR A 156 -2.58 13.33 -5.71
N ILE A 157 -2.49 13.67 -7.00
CA ILE A 157 -1.42 13.17 -7.87
C ILE A 157 -0.07 13.78 -7.49
N GLY A 158 -0.03 15.07 -7.17
CA GLY A 158 1.17 15.72 -6.63
C GLY A 158 1.65 15.04 -5.35
N LEU A 159 0.72 14.67 -4.47
CA LEU A 159 1.01 13.94 -3.23
C LEU A 159 1.54 12.53 -3.48
N PHE A 160 0.96 11.79 -4.44
CA PHE A 160 1.47 10.48 -4.83
C PHE A 160 2.85 10.56 -5.48
N LEU A 161 3.09 11.53 -6.36
CA LEU A 161 4.40 11.75 -6.98
C LEU A 161 5.44 12.12 -5.92
N TRP A 162 5.07 12.95 -4.95
CA TRP A 162 5.93 13.29 -3.82
C TRP A 162 6.24 12.07 -2.96
N GLN A 163 5.22 11.27 -2.63
CA GLN A 163 5.38 10.02 -1.90
C GLN A 163 6.32 9.05 -2.67
N GLN A 164 6.07 8.85 -3.96
CA GLN A 164 6.88 7.97 -4.82
C GLN A 164 8.33 8.42 -4.84
N LYS A 165 8.59 9.72 -5.06
CA LYS A 165 9.95 10.29 -5.07
C LYS A 165 10.68 10.09 -3.75
N LYS A 166 9.96 10.12 -2.62
CA LYS A 166 10.55 9.94 -1.29
C LYS A 166 10.79 8.47 -0.92
N MET A 167 9.99 7.53 -1.44
CA MET A 167 10.06 6.11 -1.07
C MET A 167 10.92 5.26 -1.99
N MET A 168 11.11 5.68 -3.24
CA MET A 168 11.88 4.93 -4.23
C MET A 168 13.38 5.09 -3.97
N PRO A 169 14.15 3.99 -3.84
CA PRO A 169 15.60 4.07 -3.77
C PRO A 169 16.19 4.57 -5.10
N PRO A 170 17.40 5.15 -5.10
CA PRO A 170 18.05 5.54 -6.35
C PRO A 170 18.17 4.34 -7.30
N PRO A 171 17.99 4.53 -8.62
CA PRO A 171 18.05 3.43 -9.56
C PRO A 171 19.43 2.78 -9.52
N ALA A 172 19.46 1.44 -9.50
CA ALA A 172 20.70 0.67 -9.49
C ALA A 172 21.37 0.64 -10.87
N ASP A 173 20.57 0.74 -11.93
CA ASP A 173 20.98 0.53 -13.31
C ASP A 173 20.05 1.29 -14.27
N GLU A 174 20.41 1.36 -15.56
CA GLU A 174 19.64 2.11 -16.57
C GLU A 174 18.22 1.54 -16.76
N GLN A 175 18.08 0.20 -16.73
CA GLN A 175 16.75 -0.45 -16.76
C GLN A 175 15.91 -0.16 -15.50
N ALA A 176 16.53 -0.07 -14.33
CA ALA A 176 15.83 0.33 -13.12
C ALA A 176 15.36 1.79 -13.22
N ALA A 177 16.18 2.68 -13.81
CA ALA A 177 15.80 4.06 -14.06
C ALA A 177 14.63 4.15 -15.07
N VAL A 178 14.63 3.32 -16.12
CA VAL A 178 13.49 3.21 -17.06
C VAL A 178 12.24 2.75 -16.31
N GLN A 179 12.31 1.73 -15.45
CA GLN A 179 11.16 1.27 -14.66
C GLN A 179 10.62 2.37 -13.72
N GLN A 180 11.50 3.14 -13.09
CA GLN A 180 11.10 4.28 -12.24
C GLN A 180 10.40 5.37 -13.05
N LYS A 181 10.93 5.71 -14.23
CA LYS A 181 10.34 6.69 -15.14
C LYS A 181 8.98 6.23 -15.67
N VAL A 182 8.87 4.96 -16.07
CA VAL A 182 7.60 4.34 -16.51
C VAL A 182 6.56 4.41 -15.39
N MET A 183 6.93 4.08 -14.15
CA MET A 183 6.01 4.16 -13.01
C MET A 183 5.53 5.60 -12.76
N THR A 184 6.42 6.58 -12.81
CA THR A 184 6.08 8.01 -12.68
C THR A 184 5.13 8.48 -13.80
N TRP A 185 5.42 8.12 -15.05
CA TRP A 185 4.58 8.46 -16.19
C TRP A 185 3.21 7.79 -16.13
N MET A 186 3.17 6.52 -15.73
CA MET A 186 1.92 5.79 -15.50
C MET A 186 1.06 6.49 -14.44
N LEU A 187 1.68 7.00 -13.36
CA LEU A 187 0.97 7.74 -12.32
C LEU A 187 0.44 9.09 -12.82
N ILE A 188 1.20 9.82 -13.65
CA ILE A 188 0.74 11.07 -14.28
C ILE A 188 -0.42 10.79 -15.22
N PHE A 189 -0.31 9.77 -16.07
CA PHE A 189 -1.37 9.34 -16.97
C PHE A 189 -2.62 8.90 -16.22
N MET A 190 -2.46 8.08 -15.18
CA MET A 190 -3.55 7.70 -14.29
C MET A 190 -4.16 8.93 -13.64
N GLY A 191 -3.36 9.94 -13.30
CA GLY A 191 -3.81 11.23 -12.79
C GLY A 191 -4.71 12.02 -13.74
N LEU A 192 -4.44 11.97 -15.04
CA LEU A 192 -5.33 12.57 -16.05
C LEU A 192 -6.69 11.85 -16.10
N LEU A 193 -6.70 10.51 -16.01
CA LEU A 193 -7.94 9.74 -15.90
C LEU A 193 -8.65 10.00 -14.56
N PHE A 194 -7.87 10.22 -13.49
CA PHE A 194 -8.34 10.52 -12.15
C PHE A 194 -8.89 11.95 -11.99
N TYR A 195 -8.67 12.82 -12.97
CA TYR A 195 -9.06 14.22 -12.93
C TYR A 195 -10.58 14.40 -12.77
N LYS A 196 -11.37 13.48 -13.34
CA LYS A 196 -12.84 13.49 -13.27
C LYS A 196 -13.43 12.64 -12.15
N VAL A 197 -12.62 12.23 -11.19
CA VAL A 197 -13.08 11.41 -10.07
C VAL A 197 -13.75 12.27 -9.01
N ALA A 198 -14.71 11.69 -8.28
CA ALA A 198 -15.40 12.33 -7.17
C ALA A 198 -14.42 12.93 -6.14
N SER A 199 -14.73 14.14 -5.67
CA SER A 199 -13.92 14.89 -4.70
C SER A 199 -13.75 14.14 -3.37
N GLY A 200 -14.79 13.45 -2.89
CA GLY A 200 -14.74 12.61 -1.68
C GLY A 200 -13.73 11.47 -1.78
N LEU A 201 -13.53 10.92 -2.99
CA LEU A 201 -12.53 9.88 -3.22
C LEU A 201 -11.11 10.46 -3.22
N CYS A 202 -10.93 11.68 -3.73
CA CYS A 202 -9.65 12.40 -3.63
C CYS A 202 -9.28 12.67 -2.16
N LEU A 203 -10.24 13.10 -1.33
CA LEU A 203 -10.02 13.31 0.11
C LEU A 203 -9.55 12.04 0.81
N TYR A 204 -10.16 10.90 0.49
CA TYR A 204 -9.72 9.61 0.99
C TYR A 204 -8.27 9.34 0.64
N PHE A 205 -7.86 9.51 -0.63
CA PHE A 205 -6.48 9.27 -1.04
C PHE A 205 -5.48 10.22 -0.38
N ILE A 206 -5.84 11.50 -0.25
CA ILE A 206 -5.02 12.49 0.44
C ILE A 206 -4.84 12.07 1.90
N ALA A 207 -5.93 11.80 2.62
CA ALA A 207 -5.89 11.37 4.02
C ALA A 207 -5.09 10.06 4.19
N SER A 208 -5.32 9.08 3.32
CA SER A 208 -4.60 7.81 3.27
C SER A 208 -3.09 8.01 3.12
N THR A 209 -2.70 8.90 2.22
CA THR A 209 -1.29 9.13 1.90
C THR A 209 -0.61 9.88 3.02
N LEU A 210 -1.24 10.94 3.53
CA LEU A 210 -0.77 11.68 4.70
C LEU A 210 -0.61 10.77 5.91
N TRP A 211 -1.58 9.87 6.16
CA TRP A 211 -1.47 8.85 7.20
C TRP A 211 -0.26 7.95 6.99
N GLY A 212 -0.10 7.36 5.81
CA GLY A 212 1.04 6.45 5.55
C GLY A 212 2.40 7.13 5.72
N MET A 213 2.48 8.44 5.43
CA MET A 213 3.69 9.22 5.68
C MET A 213 3.89 9.58 7.14
N ALA A 214 2.81 9.84 7.88
CA ALA A 214 2.85 10.02 9.34
C ALA A 214 3.28 8.72 10.02
N GLU A 215 2.66 7.60 9.66
CA GLU A 215 2.99 6.24 10.11
C GLU A 215 4.48 5.96 9.96
N ARG A 216 5.06 6.29 8.80
CA ARG A 216 6.49 6.07 8.54
C ARG A 216 7.42 6.87 9.45
N ARG A 217 6.97 7.99 10.04
CA ARG A 217 7.76 8.70 11.06
C ARG A 217 7.84 7.93 12.37
N PHE A 218 6.85 7.08 12.67
CA PHE A 218 6.81 6.27 13.88
C PHE A 218 7.50 4.91 13.73
N LEU A 219 7.91 4.53 12.52
CA LEU A 219 8.55 3.24 12.25
C LEU A 219 10.08 3.30 12.47
N PRO A 220 10.68 2.22 12.98
CA PRO A 220 12.12 2.18 13.27
C PRO A 220 12.94 2.39 11.98
N LYS A 221 13.92 3.28 12.06
CA LYS A 221 14.84 3.60 10.95
C LYS A 221 15.87 2.51 10.69
N ALA A 222 16.12 1.63 11.66
CA ALA A 222 17.07 0.53 11.57
C ALA A 222 16.34 -0.81 11.55
N LEU A 223 16.76 -1.69 10.65
CA LEU A 223 16.35 -3.09 10.67
C LEU A 223 16.97 -3.77 11.90
N PRO A 224 16.23 -4.66 12.59
CA PRO A 224 16.86 -5.60 13.51
C PRO A 224 17.95 -6.36 12.73
N GLU A 225 19.16 -6.50 13.29
CA GLU A 225 20.24 -7.29 12.69
C GLU A 225 19.69 -8.65 12.23
N GLU A 226 19.81 -8.94 10.95
CA GLU A 226 19.44 -10.26 10.45
C GLU A 226 20.46 -11.28 10.92
N GLN A 227 19.98 -12.28 11.66
CA GLN A 227 20.72 -13.52 11.84
C GLN A 227 20.85 -14.18 10.46
N PRO A 228 22.06 -14.59 10.04
CA PRO A 228 22.26 -15.22 8.74
C PRO A 228 21.40 -16.48 8.60
N ALA A 229 21.01 -16.77 7.36
CA ALA A 229 20.04 -17.80 6.95
C ALA A 229 20.37 -19.27 7.35
N GLY A 230 21.36 -19.50 8.21
CA GLY A 230 21.59 -20.76 8.91
C GLY A 230 20.81 -20.91 10.23
N ALA A 231 20.22 -19.84 10.77
CA ALA A 231 19.48 -19.86 12.05
C ALA A 231 17.97 -20.15 11.90
N ALA A 232 17.46 -20.36 10.68
CA ALA A 232 16.05 -20.63 10.38
C ALA A 232 15.58 -22.05 10.78
N GLY A 233 16.19 -22.64 11.82
CA GLY A 233 15.81 -23.92 12.40
C GLY A 233 15.18 -23.82 13.80
N GLU A 234 15.37 -22.72 14.53
CA GLU A 234 14.76 -22.57 15.85
C GLU A 234 13.43 -21.83 15.78
N LYS A 235 12.34 -22.60 15.78
CA LYS A 235 10.99 -22.08 16.04
C LYS A 235 11.05 -21.22 17.33
N PRO A 236 10.38 -20.04 17.36
CA PRO A 236 10.46 -19.15 18.52
C PRO A 236 10.12 -19.88 19.82
N ALA A 237 10.80 -19.56 20.93
CA ALA A 237 10.67 -20.27 22.21
C ALA A 237 9.23 -20.42 22.71
N LEU A 238 8.33 -19.49 22.33
CA LEU A 238 6.90 -19.58 22.57
C LEU A 238 6.24 -20.77 21.87
N TRP A 239 6.58 -21.02 20.60
CA TRP A 239 6.07 -22.15 19.82
C TRP A 239 6.64 -23.48 20.29
N GLN A 240 7.88 -23.52 20.78
CA GLN A 240 8.45 -24.71 21.41
C GLN A 240 7.75 -25.03 22.74
N LYS A 241 7.46 -24.01 23.57
CA LYS A 241 6.66 -24.17 24.79
C LYS A 241 5.24 -24.61 24.51
N LEU A 242 4.57 -24.02 23.51
CA LEU A 242 3.22 -24.40 23.09
C LEU A 242 3.17 -25.82 22.54
N GLN A 243 4.17 -26.23 21.76
CA GLN A 243 4.28 -27.60 21.24
C GLN A 243 4.54 -28.61 22.38
N LYS A 244 5.37 -28.26 23.37
CA LYS A 244 5.54 -29.07 24.59
C LYS A 244 4.23 -29.21 25.37
N LEU A 245 3.53 -28.10 25.62
CA LEU A 245 2.24 -28.06 26.32
C LEU A 245 1.14 -28.86 25.61
N TRP A 246 1.15 -28.89 24.27
CA TRP A 246 0.21 -29.72 23.48
C TRP A 246 0.64 -31.18 23.35
N SER A 247 1.91 -31.50 23.64
CA SER A 247 2.44 -32.87 23.60
C SER A 247 2.43 -33.57 24.97
N SER A 248 2.34 -32.80 26.06
CA SER A 248 2.18 -33.32 27.42
C SER A 248 0.73 -33.16 27.85
N ASP A 249 -0.11 -34.12 27.44
CA ASP A 249 -1.05 -34.85 28.31
C ASP A 249 -2.27 -35.37 27.54
N GLY A 250 -2.50 -36.69 27.63
CA GLY A 250 -3.87 -37.21 27.68
C GLY A 250 -4.28 -38.27 26.66
N THR A 251 -3.64 -39.44 26.64
CA THR A 251 -4.42 -40.69 26.50
C THR A 251 -3.94 -41.73 27.52
N PRO A 252 -4.79 -42.14 28.49
CA PRO A 252 -4.43 -43.18 29.44
C PRO A 252 -4.72 -44.56 28.84
N GLY A 253 -3.78 -45.49 29.01
CA GLY A 253 -4.09 -46.92 29.10
C GLY A 253 -3.87 -47.77 27.85
N ARG A 254 -2.70 -48.42 27.77
CA ARG A 254 -2.67 -49.89 27.67
C ARG A 254 -1.36 -50.47 28.21
N SER A 255 -1.51 -50.98 29.43
CA SER A 255 -0.66 -51.91 30.18
C SER A 255 0.37 -52.70 29.38
N ALA A 256 1.61 -52.62 29.84
CA ALA A 256 2.60 -53.67 29.69
C ALA A 256 2.02 -55.02 30.15
N ARG A 257 2.27 -56.11 29.41
CA ARG A 257 2.25 -57.47 29.94
C ARG A 257 3.68 -58.02 29.84
N LYS A 258 4.32 -58.18 30.99
CA LYS A 258 5.69 -58.66 31.17
C LYS A 258 5.74 -60.20 31.20
N LYS A 259 6.79 -60.74 30.56
CA LYS A 259 7.66 -61.90 30.91
C LYS A 259 7.10 -63.34 31.02
N LYS A 260 7.76 -64.25 30.28
CA LYS A 260 8.50 -65.46 30.77
C LYS A 260 9.20 -66.12 29.56
N SER A 261 10.52 -66.00 29.38
CA SER A 261 11.59 -66.94 29.79
C SER A 261 11.25 -68.44 29.64
N SER A 262 11.90 -69.09 28.67
CA SER A 262 12.24 -70.53 28.57
C SER A 262 12.97 -70.66 27.22
N ASP A 263 14.29 -70.50 27.11
CA ASP A 263 15.31 -71.50 27.43
C ASP A 263 14.87 -72.95 27.12
N ARG A 264 15.35 -73.50 26.00
CA ARG A 264 15.93 -74.85 25.84
C ARG A 264 15.96 -75.31 24.38
N ARG A 265 17.19 -75.58 23.95
CA ARG A 265 17.67 -76.61 23.00
C ARG A 265 17.30 -76.50 21.53
#